data_AF-A0A820FMJ2-F1
#
_entry.id   AF-A0A820FMJ2-F1
#
_cell.length_a   1.000
_cell.length_b   1.000
_cell.length_c   1.000
_cell.angle_alpha   90.00
_cell.angle_beta   90.00
_cell.angle_gamma   90.00
#
_symmetry.space_group_name_H-M   'P 1'
#
loop_
_entity.id
_entity.type
_entity.pdbx_description
1 polymer ?
#
loop_
_entity_poly.entity_id
_entity_poly.type
_entity_poly.pdbx_seq_one_letter_code
_entity_poly.pdbx_strand_id
1 'polypeptide(L)'
;IVSSGINISNAIRLGYPLINTAELYRNESEIGEAVKKKPIDHKQIFISTKLFRLDDDCQDLRRSFNHSLQKLNTNYIDLYLFHVPQVGHVIEVYE
;
A
#
# COMPACT_ATOMS: atom_id res chain seq x y z
N ILE A 1 -10.61 1.02 -3.23
CA ILE A 1 -11.38 0.90 -1.95
C ILE A 1 -10.53 1.44 -0.82
N VAL A 2 -11.04 2.39 -0.03
CA VAL A 2 -10.45 2.83 1.23
C VAL A 2 -11.12 2.03 2.34
N SER A 3 -10.37 1.19 3.04
CA SER A 3 -10.93 0.28 4.04
C SER A 3 -11.11 1.00 5.39
N SER A 4 -12.33 1.49 5.59
CA SER A 4 -12.98 1.54 6.90
C SER A 4 -14.49 1.34 6.69
N GLY A 5 -14.92 0.10 6.38
CA GLY A 5 -16.35 -0.24 6.34
C GLY A 5 -16.77 -1.30 5.32
N ILE A 6 -16.11 -1.39 4.16
CA ILE A 6 -16.33 -2.49 3.20
C ILE A 6 -15.30 -3.59 3.48
N ASN A 7 -15.76 -4.81 3.75
CA ASN A 7 -14.90 -5.98 3.89
C ASN A 7 -14.10 -6.17 2.60
N ILE A 8 -12.78 -5.99 2.68
CA ILE A 8 -11.86 -6.07 1.53
C ILE A 8 -12.03 -7.38 0.74
N SER A 9 -12.35 -8.48 1.43
CA SER A 9 -12.60 -9.78 0.79
C SER A 9 -13.83 -9.79 -0.12
N ASN A 10 -14.87 -9.01 0.24
CA ASN A 10 -16.06 -8.87 -0.60
C ASN A 10 -15.76 -8.08 -1.86
N ALA A 11 -15.01 -6.99 -1.74
CA ALA A 11 -14.59 -6.22 -2.91
C ALA A 11 -13.73 -7.04 -3.88
N ILE A 12 -12.78 -7.79 -3.33
CA ILE A 12 -11.94 -8.73 -4.09
C ILE A 12 -12.83 -9.77 -4.79
N ARG A 13 -13.80 -10.38 -4.09
CA ARG A 13 -14.76 -11.33 -4.68
C ARG A 13 -15.62 -10.72 -5.79
N LEU A 14 -15.99 -9.44 -5.64
CA LEU A 14 -16.79 -8.72 -6.63
C LEU A 14 -15.97 -8.24 -7.84
N GLY A 15 -14.66 -8.52 -7.87
CA GLY A 15 -13.79 -8.18 -9.01
C GLY A 15 -13.39 -6.70 -9.04
N TYR A 16 -13.36 -6.01 -7.90
CA TYR A 16 -12.86 -4.64 -7.87
C TYR A 16 -11.38 -4.61 -8.27
N PRO A 17 -10.99 -3.80 -9.26
CA PRO A 17 -9.62 -3.83 -9.80
C PRO A 17 -8.64 -2.98 -8.98
N LEU A 18 -9.14 -2.13 -8.06
CA LEU A 18 -8.32 -1.14 -7.36
C LEU A 18 -8.43 -1.25 -5.83
N ILE A 19 -7.30 -1.52 -5.20
CA ILE A 19 -7.09 -1.40 -3.77
C ILE A 19 -6.28 -0.12 -3.51
N ASN A 20 -6.80 0.75 -2.64
CA ASN A 20 -6.14 2.01 -2.29
C ASN A 20 -6.07 2.16 -0.78
N THR A 21 -4.86 2.03 -0.24
CA THR A 21 -4.60 2.12 1.19
C THR A 21 -3.55 3.20 1.48
N ALA A 22 -3.08 3.24 2.72
CA ALA A 22 -1.99 4.07 3.21
C ALA A 22 -1.46 3.45 4.51
N GLU A 23 -0.19 3.71 4.83
CA GLU A 23 0.40 3.31 6.12
C GLU A 23 -0.44 3.81 7.31
N LEU A 24 -0.94 5.05 7.20
CA LEU A 24 -1.76 5.70 8.22
C LEU A 24 -3.06 4.94 8.52
N TYR A 25 -3.59 4.18 7.56
CA TYR A 25 -4.82 3.41 7.75
C TYR A 25 -4.59 2.13 8.57
N ARG A 26 -3.32 1.72 8.76
CA ARG A 26 -2.92 0.58 9.58
C ARG A 26 -3.59 -0.75 9.21
N ASN A 27 -3.97 -0.92 7.94
CA ASN A 27 -4.69 -2.10 7.45
C ASN A 27 -4.01 -2.81 6.26
N GLU A 28 -2.78 -2.42 5.90
CA GLU A 28 -2.01 -3.06 4.82
C GLU A 28 -1.86 -4.58 5.02
N SER A 29 -1.62 -5.03 6.26
CA SER A 29 -1.54 -6.45 6.60
C SER A 29 -2.85 -7.19 6.40
N GLU A 30 -3.98 -6.58 6.77
CA GLU A 30 -5.31 -7.17 6.54
C GLU A 30 -5.60 -7.32 5.04
N ILE A 31 -5.22 -6.31 4.26
CA ILE A 31 -5.34 -6.33 2.81
C ILE A 31 -4.48 -7.44 2.20
N GLY A 32 -3.21 -7.55 2.59
CA GLY A 32 -2.30 -8.58 2.08
C GLY A 32 -2.84 -9.99 2.32
N GLU A 33 -3.35 -10.25 3.53
CA GLU A 33 -4.00 -11.52 3.87
C GLU A 33 -5.25 -11.80 3.05
N ALA A 34 -6.08 -10.77 2.79
CA ALA A 34 -7.30 -10.92 2.00
C ALA A 34 -7.00 -11.23 0.53
N VAL A 35 -5.99 -10.58 -0.05
CA VAL A 35 -5.53 -10.84 -1.43
C VAL A 35 -4.98 -12.27 -1.54
N LYS A 36 -4.10 -12.69 -0.62
CA LYS A 36 -3.49 -14.03 -0.62
C LYS A 36 -4.52 -15.17 -0.54
N LYS A 37 -5.62 -14.97 0.18
CA LYS A 37 -6.67 -15.99 0.39
C LYS A 37 -7.55 -16.24 -0.83
N LYS A 38 -7.43 -15.45 -1.91
CA LYS A 38 -8.33 -15.56 -3.06
C LYS A 38 -7.56 -15.97 -4.32
N PRO A 39 -8.09 -16.90 -5.13
CA PRO A 39 -7.45 -17.38 -6.35
C PRO A 39 -7.64 -16.39 -7.51
N ILE A 40 -7.40 -15.11 -7.26
CA ILE A 40 -7.43 -14.08 -8.29
C ILE A 40 -5.99 -13.88 -8.72
N ASP A 41 -5.76 -13.82 -10.03
CA ASP A 41 -4.43 -13.49 -10.54
C ASP A 41 -4.05 -12.11 -9.99
N HIS A 42 -3.00 -12.07 -9.17
CA HIS A 42 -2.50 -10.83 -8.56
C HIS A 42 -2.27 -9.75 -9.62
N LYS A 43 -1.91 -10.12 -10.86
CA LYS A 43 -1.73 -9.20 -11.99
C LYS A 43 -3.00 -8.45 -12.41
N GLN A 44 -4.17 -8.81 -11.88
CA GLN A 44 -5.44 -8.15 -12.14
C GLN A 44 -5.82 -7.11 -11.08
N ILE A 45 -5.03 -6.98 -10.01
CA ILE A 45 -5.31 -6.06 -8.90
C ILE A 45 -4.26 -4.95 -8.89
N PHE A 46 -4.72 -3.73 -9.13
CA PHE A 46 -3.94 -2.51 -8.96
C PHE A 46 -3.90 -2.12 -7.48
N ILE A 47 -2.71 -2.10 -6.91
CA ILE A 47 -2.43 -1.79 -5.50
C ILE A 47 -1.79 -0.41 -5.41
N SER A 48 -2.45 0.48 -4.68
CA SER A 48 -1.90 1.77 -4.29
C SER A 48 -1.80 1.90 -2.78
N THR A 49 -0.67 2.43 -2.30
CA THR A 49 -0.47 2.78 -0.88
C THR A 49 0.28 4.11 -0.76
N LYS A 50 0.33 4.65 0.45
CA LYS A 50 0.87 5.98 0.71
C LYS A 50 1.75 5.96 1.95
N LEU A 51 2.96 6.47 1.79
CA LEU A 51 3.85 6.84 2.87
C LEU A 51 3.25 8.01 3.65
N PHE A 52 3.10 7.90 4.97
CA PHE A 52 2.51 9.00 5.75
C PHE A 52 3.45 10.21 5.82
N ARG A 53 4.59 10.08 6.49
CA ARG A 53 5.63 11.12 6.62
C ARG A 53 6.99 10.46 6.75
N LEU A 54 8.01 11.11 6.20
CA LEU A 54 9.39 10.80 6.54
C LEU A 54 9.70 11.52 7.86
N ASP A 55 10.20 10.77 8.85
CA ASP A 55 10.71 11.40 10.07
C ASP A 55 12.16 11.89 9.80
N ASP A 56 12.56 12.98 10.46
CA ASP A 56 13.90 13.57 10.33
C ASP A 56 15.01 12.57 10.70
N ASP A 57 14.69 11.56 11.52
CA ASP A 57 15.60 10.52 12.02
C ASP A 57 15.71 9.28 11.11
N CYS A 58 15.84 9.47 9.79
CA CYS A 58 16.34 8.39 8.92
C CYS A 58 15.35 7.23 8.69
N GLN A 59 14.05 7.52 8.51
CA GLN A 59 13.24 6.60 7.71
C GLN A 59 13.63 6.79 6.24
N ASP A 60 14.59 6.00 5.76
CA ASP A 60 14.86 5.92 4.32
C ASP A 60 13.56 5.48 3.63
N LEU A 61 13.13 6.22 2.62
CA LEU A 61 11.98 5.93 1.75
C LEU A 61 11.94 4.44 1.35
N ARG A 62 13.11 3.84 1.08
CA ARG A 62 13.25 2.41 0.74
C ARG A 62 12.78 1.50 1.87
N ARG A 63 13.06 1.84 3.12
CA ARG A 63 12.63 1.07 4.30
C ARG A 63 11.12 1.10 4.45
N SER A 64 10.49 2.27 4.33
CA SER A 64 9.04 2.40 4.43
C SER A 64 8.33 1.70 3.28
N PHE A 65 8.85 1.84 2.05
CA PHE A 65 8.37 1.09 0.90
C PHE A 65 8.46 -0.43 1.10
N ASN A 66 9.61 -0.94 1.55
CA ASN A 66 9.80 -2.35 1.85
C ASN A 66 8.86 -2.84 2.96
N HIS A 67 8.58 -1.99 3.95
CA HIS A 67 7.64 -2.32 5.01
C HIS A 67 6.20 -2.42 4.49
N SER A 68 5.78 -1.53 3.58
CA SER A 68 4.50 -1.65 2.89
C SER A 68 4.43 -2.92 2.05
N LEU A 69 5.48 -3.28 1.28
CA LEU A 69 5.54 -4.54 0.52
C LEU A 69 5.37 -5.76 1.43
N GLN A 70 6.08 -5.79 2.56
CA GLN A 70 5.98 -6.86 3.55
C GLN A 70 4.57 -6.99 4.12
N LYS A 71 3.95 -5.86 4.52
CA LYS A 71 2.58 -5.87 5.07
C LYS A 71 1.56 -6.29 4.02
N LEU A 72 1.65 -5.75 2.81
CA LEU A 72 0.76 -6.10 1.70
C LEU A 72 1.02 -7.51 1.15
N ASN A 73 2.08 -8.18 1.62
CA ASN A 73 2.49 -9.52 1.20
C ASN A 73 2.57 -9.64 -0.35
N THR A 74 3.26 -8.69 -0.96
CA THR A 74 3.46 -8.57 -2.41
C THR A 74 4.90 -8.16 -2.69
N ASN A 75 5.38 -8.41 -3.91
CA ASN A 75 6.68 -7.97 -4.41
C ASN A 75 6.62 -6.71 -5.28
N TYR A 76 5.43 -6.13 -5.49
CA TYR A 76 5.24 -4.89 -6.23
C TYR A 76 4.11 -4.03 -5.63
N ILE A 77 4.17 -2.72 -5.89
CA ILE A 77 3.12 -1.73 -5.64
C ILE A 77 2.96 -0.95 -6.95
N ASP A 78 1.74 -0.87 -7.49
CA ASP A 78 1.49 -0.19 -8.77
C ASP A 78 1.58 1.34 -8.64
N LEU A 79 1.23 1.89 -7.47
CA LEU A 79 1.33 3.32 -7.20
C LEU A 79 1.69 3.59 -5.73
N TYR A 80 2.84 4.21 -5.51
CA TYR A 80 3.30 4.64 -4.18
C TYR A 80 3.34 6.16 -4.11
N LEU A 81 2.64 6.75 -3.14
CA LEU A 81 2.48 8.20 -3.00
C LEU A 81 2.96 8.69 -1.63
N PHE A 82 3.26 9.98 -1.54
CA PHE A 82 3.24 10.66 -0.25
C PHE A 82 1.78 10.96 0.15
N HIS A 83 1.41 10.64 1.38
CA HIS A 83 0.06 10.89 1.91
C HIS A 83 -0.16 12.37 2.21
N VAL A 84 0.91 13.07 2.59
CA VAL A 84 0.94 14.53 2.75
C VAL A 84 2.21 15.08 2.09
N PRO A 85 2.24 16.38 1.73
CA PRO A 85 3.46 17.02 1.25
C PRO A 85 4.61 16.83 2.25
N GLN A 86 5.79 16.46 1.76
CA GLN A 86 7.02 16.39 2.55
C GLN A 86 7.76 17.71 2.39
N VAL A 87 7.83 18.52 3.45
CA VAL A 87 8.53 19.82 3.43
C VAL A 87 9.94 19.61 3.94
N GLY A 88 10.95 20.10 3.22
CA GLY A 88 12.35 20.04 3.68
C GLY A 88 13.10 18.74 3.38
N HIS A 89 12.44 17.71 2.83
CA HIS A 89 13.09 16.47 2.42
C HIS A 89 13.58 16.56 0.96
N VAL A 90 14.86 16.26 0.72
CA VAL A 90 15.36 15.98 -0.63
C VAL A 90 14.93 14.57 -0.98
N ILE A 91 13.93 14.46 -1.85
CA ILE A 91 13.42 13.17 -2.33
C ILE A 91 14.27 12.79 -3.55
N GLU A 92 15.23 11.89 -3.37
CA GLU A 92 15.86 11.20 -4.49
C GLU A 92 14.89 10.16 -5.05
N VAL A 93 14.51 10.33 -6.31
CA VAL A 93 13.69 9.38 -7.06
C VAL A 93 14.62 8.33 -7.64
N TYR A 94 14.36 7.06 -7.35
CA TYR A 94 15.08 5.94 -7.95
C TYR A 94 14.22 5.29 -9.04
N GLU A 95 14.86 4.97 -10.17
CA GLU A 95 14.29 4.22 -11.31
C GLU A 95 14.08 2.74 -10.99
#